data_AF-A0A1I4G1R7-F1
#
_entry.id   AF-A0A1I4G1R7-F1
#
_cell.length_a   1.000
_cell.length_b   1.000
_cell.length_c   1.000
_cell.angle_alpha   90.00
_cell.angle_beta   90.00
_cell.angle_gamma   90.00
#
_symmetry.space_group_name_H-M   'P 1'
#
loop_
_entity.id
_entity.type
_entity.pdbx_description
1 polymer ?
#
loop_
_entity_poly.entity_id
_entity_poly.type
_entity_poly.pdbx_seq_one_letter_code
_entity_poly.pdbx_strand_id
1 'polypeptide(L)'
;MPGNVLWGWLGPLLVAGFGAILRFAGLGRPHAVVFDETFYVKDAFALITYGVERASLGTVENPIADRMLIAGDTDIWVRCPQPEADPCPLYVAHPPLGKWMIGVGEQLFGMTPFGWRFAGALVG
;
A
#
# COMPACT_ATOMS: atom_id res chain seq x y z
N MET A 1 35.31 -22.85 11.82
CA MET A 1 35.67 -23.12 10.40
C MET A 1 34.85 -22.15 9.55
N PRO A 2 35.44 -21.30 8.69
CA PRO A 2 34.62 -20.57 7.75
C PRO A 2 34.02 -21.62 6.81
N GLY A 3 32.70 -21.81 6.87
CA GLY A 3 32.00 -22.69 5.96
C GLY A 3 32.24 -22.27 4.52
N ASN A 4 32.11 -23.20 3.58
CA ASN A 4 32.17 -22.90 2.15
C ASN A 4 31.31 -21.66 1.85
N VAL A 5 31.92 -20.62 1.28
CA VAL A 5 31.27 -19.34 0.95
C VAL A 5 29.99 -19.56 0.14
N LEU A 6 29.99 -20.57 -0.74
CA LEU A 6 28.83 -20.94 -1.54
C LEU A 6 27.65 -21.41 -0.67
N TRP A 7 27.91 -22.26 0.32
CA TRP A 7 26.87 -22.71 1.26
C TRP A 7 26.42 -21.60 2.23
N GLY A 8 27.31 -20.65 2.55
CA GLY A 8 26.99 -19.45 3.32
C GLY A 8 25.97 -18.53 2.64
N TRP A 9 25.94 -18.48 1.31
CA TRP A 9 24.95 -17.72 0.54
C TRP A 9 23.75 -18.55 0.12
N LEU A 10 23.97 -19.78 -0.33
CA LEU A 10 22.91 -20.63 -0.88
C LEU A 10 21.85 -20.96 0.18
N GLY A 11 22.24 -21.26 1.41
CA GLY A 11 21.31 -21.58 2.50
C GLY A 11 20.31 -20.45 2.76
N PRO A 12 20.77 -19.23 3.12
CA PRO A 12 19.88 -18.08 3.32
C PRO A 12 19.05 -17.71 2.10
N LEU A 13 19.61 -17.80 0.88
CA LEU A 13 18.87 -17.53 -0.35
C LEU A 13 17.74 -18.53 -0.60
N LEU A 14 17.95 -19.82 -0.30
CA LEU A 14 16.90 -20.83 -0.39
C LEU A 14 15.77 -20.57 0.62
N VAL A 15 16.11 -20.19 1.85
CA VAL A 15 15.12 -19.83 2.88
C VAL A 15 14.36 -18.58 2.47
N ALA A 16 15.05 -17.55 1.97
CA ALA A 16 14.44 -16.33 1.46
C ALA A 16 13.52 -16.62 0.27
N GLY A 17 13.94 -17.46 -0.67
CA GLY A 17 13.13 -17.88 -1.81
C GLY A 17 11.88 -18.66 -1.40
N PHE A 18 12.02 -19.59 -0.45
CA PHE A 18 10.87 -20.31 0.10
C PHE A 18 9.89 -19.35 0.80
N GLY A 19 10.40 -18.42 1.61
CA GLY A 19 9.59 -17.38 2.25
C GLY A 19 8.88 -16.49 1.24
N ALA A 20 9.57 -16.07 0.19
CA ALA A 20 9.00 -15.25 -0.89
C ALA A 20 7.84 -15.98 -1.59
N ILE A 21 7.99 -17.28 -1.90
CA ILE A 21 6.89 -18.07 -2.48
C ILE A 21 5.67 -18.02 -1.56
N LEU A 22 5.84 -18.24 -0.25
CA LEU A 22 4.72 -18.23 0.69
C LEU A 22 4.08 -16.85 0.85
N ARG A 23 4.86 -15.76 0.85
CA ARG A 23 4.36 -14.40 1.03
C ARG A 23 3.67 -13.86 -0.23
N PHE A 24 4.16 -14.19 -1.40
CA PHE A 24 3.59 -13.70 -2.67
C PHE A 24 2.49 -14.61 -3.23
N ALA A 25 2.42 -15.87 -2.83
CA ALA A 25 1.37 -16.79 -3.25
C ALA A 25 -0.02 -16.27 -2.84
N GLY A 26 -0.79 -15.81 -3.83
CA GLY A 26 -2.15 -15.33 -3.59
C GLY A 26 -2.24 -13.98 -2.89
N LEU A 27 -1.16 -13.17 -2.88
CA LEU A 27 -1.11 -11.87 -2.18
C LEU A 27 -2.28 -10.93 -2.54
N GLY A 28 -2.76 -10.98 -3.78
CA GLY A 28 -3.91 -10.19 -4.23
C GLY A 28 -5.28 -10.68 -3.71
N ARG A 29 -5.33 -11.73 -2.88
CA ARG A 29 -6.56 -12.27 -2.29
C ARG A 29 -6.58 -11.99 -0.77
N PRO A 30 -7.72 -11.58 -0.19
CA PRO A 30 -9.01 -11.31 -0.84
C PRO A 30 -8.96 -10.06 -1.73
N HIS A 31 -9.85 -10.00 -2.73
CA HIS A 31 -10.03 -8.83 -3.58
C HIS A 31 -10.96 -7.81 -2.90
N ALA A 32 -10.48 -7.29 -1.77
CA ALA A 32 -11.16 -6.35 -0.90
C ALA A 32 -10.11 -5.56 -0.11
N VAL A 33 -10.51 -4.36 0.31
CA VAL A 33 -9.77 -3.56 1.30
C VAL A 33 -10.03 -4.16 2.68
N VAL A 34 -8.97 -4.43 3.44
CA VAL A 34 -9.08 -5.03 4.79
C VAL A 34 -8.40 -4.19 5.85
N PHE A 35 -9.11 -3.97 6.97
CA PHE A 35 -8.56 -3.30 8.16
C PHE A 35 -7.91 -1.95 7.82
N ASP A 36 -6.66 -1.74 8.23
CA ASP A 36 -5.91 -0.50 8.03
C ASP A 36 -5.59 -0.19 6.55
N GLU A 37 -5.84 -1.11 5.61
CA GLU A 37 -5.76 -0.81 4.18
C GLU A 37 -6.68 0.36 3.79
N THR A 38 -7.79 0.57 4.51
CA THR A 38 -8.71 1.69 4.26
C THR A 38 -8.04 3.06 4.44
N PHE A 39 -6.96 3.14 5.23
CA PHE A 39 -6.20 4.37 5.45
C PHE A 39 -4.92 4.38 4.61
N TYR A 40 -4.07 3.36 4.78
CA TYR A 40 -2.72 3.40 4.23
C TYR A 40 -2.67 3.34 2.71
N VAL A 41 -3.60 2.64 2.06
CA VAL A 41 -3.67 2.58 0.58
C VAL A 41 -4.01 3.96 0.02
N LYS A 42 -4.99 4.65 0.60
CA LYS A 42 -5.42 5.96 0.11
C LYS A 42 -4.38 7.04 0.40
N ASP A 43 -3.76 6.99 1.57
CA ASP A 43 -2.69 7.92 1.94
C ASP A 43 -1.44 7.72 1.09
N ALA A 44 -1.06 6.46 0.82
CA ALA A 44 0.03 6.14 -0.08
C ALA A 44 -0.25 6.65 -1.49
N PHE A 45 -1.46 6.39 -2.01
CA PHE A 45 -1.90 6.86 -3.32
C PHE A 45 -1.91 8.40 -3.40
N ALA A 46 -2.30 9.08 -2.32
CA ALA A 46 -2.28 10.53 -2.21
C ALA A 46 -0.86 11.08 -2.26
N LEU A 47 0.07 10.46 -1.50
CA LEU A 47 1.47 10.86 -1.46
C LEU A 47 2.14 10.73 -2.82
N ILE A 48 1.93 9.63 -3.55
CA ILE A 48 2.52 9.46 -4.88
C ILE A 48 1.87 10.34 -5.96
N THR A 49 0.61 10.74 -5.79
CA THR A 49 -0.13 11.55 -6.78
C THR A 49 0.03 13.05 -6.54
N TYR A 50 0.03 13.48 -5.28
CA TYR A 50 -0.02 14.89 -4.89
C TYR A 50 1.16 15.33 -4.02
N GLY A 51 2.00 14.40 -3.54
CA GLY A 51 3.12 14.69 -2.64
C GLY A 51 2.73 14.89 -1.17
N VAL A 52 1.43 14.88 -0.86
CA VAL A 52 0.87 15.06 0.50
C VAL A 52 -0.36 14.18 0.69
N GLU A 53 -0.62 13.76 1.91
CA GLU A 53 -1.86 13.05 2.26
C GLU A 53 -3.09 13.95 2.10
N ARG A 54 -4.15 13.40 1.49
CA ARG A 54 -5.40 14.12 1.19
C ARG A 54 -6.62 13.30 1.53
N ALA A 55 -7.66 13.99 2.02
CA ALA A 55 -8.93 13.35 2.33
C ALA A 55 -9.55 12.64 1.12
N SER A 56 -9.90 11.38 1.33
CA SER A 56 -10.67 10.55 0.39
C SER A 56 -12.16 10.59 0.70
N LEU A 57 -13.00 10.23 -0.27
CA LEU A 57 -14.45 10.14 -0.15
C LEU A 57 -14.88 9.03 0.83
N GLY A 58 -15.86 9.34 1.67
CA GLY A 58 -16.45 8.41 2.64
C GLY A 58 -15.84 8.51 4.04
N THR A 59 -16.34 7.69 4.95
CA THR A 59 -15.86 7.58 6.34
C THR A 59 -15.57 6.12 6.68
N VAL A 60 -15.11 5.85 7.90
CA VAL A 60 -14.86 4.47 8.36
C VAL A 60 -16.16 3.66 8.40
N GLU A 61 -17.28 4.30 8.75
CA GLU A 61 -18.61 3.67 8.79
C GLU A 61 -19.20 3.47 7.40
N ASN A 62 -18.85 4.34 6.45
CA ASN A 62 -19.29 4.26 5.06
C ASN A 62 -18.12 4.48 4.08
N PRO A 63 -17.29 3.44 3.85
CA PRO A 63 -16.06 3.57 3.08
C PRO A 63 -16.35 3.50 1.57
N ILE A 64 -16.87 4.59 1.02
CA ILE A 64 -17.18 4.71 -0.41
C ILE A 64 -15.90 4.58 -1.25
N ALA A 65 -14.81 5.25 -0.86
CA ALA A 65 -13.53 5.15 -1.56
C ALA A 65 -12.98 3.71 -1.63
N ASP A 66 -13.18 2.87 -0.61
CA ASP A 66 -12.74 1.46 -0.65
C ASP A 66 -13.44 0.69 -1.77
N ARG A 67 -14.76 0.90 -1.90
CA ARG A 67 -15.56 0.25 -2.94
C ARG A 67 -15.18 0.76 -4.33
N MET A 68 -14.89 2.05 -4.46
CA MET A 68 -14.41 2.65 -5.71
C MET A 68 -13.07 2.04 -6.13
N LEU A 69 -12.10 1.95 -5.20
CA LEU A 69 -10.79 1.34 -5.46
C LEU A 69 -10.91 -0.12 -5.93
N ILE A 70 -11.75 -0.92 -5.27
CA ILE A 70 -11.97 -2.31 -5.66
C ILE A 70 -12.71 -2.42 -7.01
N ALA A 71 -13.56 -1.45 -7.34
CA ALA A 71 -14.17 -1.35 -8.67
C ALA A 71 -13.21 -0.85 -9.76
N GLY A 72 -11.98 -0.46 -9.40
CA GLY A 72 -10.98 0.09 -10.32
C GLY A 72 -11.12 1.60 -10.56
N ASP A 73 -11.92 2.30 -9.76
CA ASP A 73 -12.08 3.75 -9.81
C ASP A 73 -11.14 4.44 -8.83
N THR A 74 -10.26 5.30 -9.36
CA THR A 74 -9.26 6.05 -8.60
C THR A 74 -9.66 7.50 -8.33
N ASP A 75 -10.82 7.97 -8.80
CA ASP A 75 -11.34 9.32 -8.50
C ASP A 75 -11.99 9.37 -7.11
N ILE A 76 -11.22 8.99 -6.09
CA ILE A 76 -11.68 8.83 -4.71
C ILE A 76 -11.53 10.10 -3.87
N TRP A 77 -11.23 11.24 -4.48
CA TRP A 77 -10.75 12.42 -3.77
C TRP A 77 -11.89 13.38 -3.41
N VAL A 78 -11.81 13.98 -2.22
CA VAL A 78 -12.69 15.10 -1.88
C VAL A 78 -12.30 16.33 -2.70
N ARG A 79 -13.30 17.03 -3.25
CA ARG A 79 -13.09 18.30 -3.95
C ARG A 79 -12.83 19.41 -2.93
N CYS A 80 -11.72 20.13 -3.12
CA CYS A 80 -11.32 21.26 -2.27
C CYS A 80 -11.73 22.57 -2.96
N PRO A 81 -12.84 23.21 -2.57
CA PRO A 81 -13.15 24.55 -3.09
C PRO A 81 -12.09 25.55 -2.62
N GLN A 82 -11.69 26.49 -3.47
CA GLN A 82 -10.84 27.62 -3.04
C GLN A 82 -11.75 28.77 -2.61
N PRO A 83 -11.44 29.52 -1.53
CA PRO A 83 -10.17 29.58 -0.79
C PRO A 83 -10.05 28.63 0.42
N GLU A 84 -11.08 27.86 0.76
CA GLU A 84 -11.08 26.99 1.94
C GLU A 84 -10.25 25.71 1.75
N ALA A 85 -9.20 25.52 2.56
CA ALA A 85 -8.39 24.30 2.49
C ALA A 85 -9.13 23.08 3.08
N ASP A 86 -10.03 23.28 4.03
CA ASP A 86 -10.86 22.21 4.61
C ASP A 86 -11.92 21.75 3.60
N PRO A 87 -12.12 20.44 3.42
CA PRO A 87 -11.72 19.33 4.29
C PRO A 87 -10.50 18.53 3.78
N CYS A 88 -9.63 19.12 2.97
CA CYS A 88 -8.65 18.36 2.19
C CYS A 88 -7.39 17.87 2.90
N PRO A 89 -6.77 18.58 3.87
CA PRO A 89 -5.62 18.03 4.58
C PRO A 89 -6.07 16.90 5.51
N LEU A 90 -5.37 15.77 5.46
CA LEU A 90 -5.56 14.66 6.40
C LEU A 90 -4.64 14.81 7.62
N TYR A 91 -5.13 14.36 8.77
CA TYR A 91 -4.29 14.24 9.96
C TYR A 91 -3.34 13.04 9.81
N VAL A 92 -2.03 13.31 9.85
CA VAL A 92 -0.98 12.29 9.68
C VAL A 92 -0.41 11.89 11.03
N ALA A 93 -0.80 10.71 11.51
CA ALA A 93 -0.32 10.18 12.79
C ALA A 93 1.05 9.47 12.71
N HIS A 94 1.43 8.97 11.53
CA HIS A 94 2.60 8.10 11.34
C HIS A 94 3.61 8.71 10.35
N PRO A 95 4.92 8.46 10.52
CA PRO A 95 5.93 8.84 9.53
C PRO A 95 5.65 8.22 8.14
N PRO A 96 6.04 8.89 7.04
CA PRO A 96 5.54 8.56 5.70
C PRO A 96 6.25 7.38 5.02
N LEU A 97 7.34 6.83 5.58
CA LEU A 97 8.16 5.82 4.89
C LEU A 97 7.35 4.60 4.45
N GLY A 98 6.49 4.06 5.33
CA GLY A 98 5.64 2.91 4.99
C GLY A 98 4.67 3.23 3.85
N LYS A 99 4.10 4.45 3.85
CA LYS A 99 3.19 4.91 2.80
C LYS A 99 3.90 5.08 1.46
N TRP A 100 5.14 5.59 1.47
CA TRP A 100 5.98 5.63 0.26
C TRP A 100 6.23 4.24 -0.32
N MET A 101 6.53 3.27 0.54
CA MET A 101 6.74 1.88 0.11
C MET A 101 5.49 1.28 -0.51
N ILE A 102 4.32 1.46 0.13
CA ILE A 102 3.02 1.04 -0.42
C ILE A 102 2.77 1.70 -1.77
N GLY A 103 2.99 3.01 -1.88
CA GLY A 103 2.80 3.77 -3.11
C GLY A 103 3.71 3.32 -4.25
N VAL A 104 4.95 2.91 -3.96
CA VAL A 104 5.83 2.28 -4.97
C VAL A 104 5.21 0.96 -5.47
N GLY A 105 4.64 0.15 -4.57
CA GLY A 105 3.90 -1.05 -4.96
C GLY A 105 2.70 -0.75 -5.86
N GLU A 106 1.94 0.30 -5.54
CA GLU A 106 0.82 0.79 -6.35
C GLU A 106 1.27 1.28 -7.74
N GLN A 107 2.41 1.96 -7.85
CA GLN A 107 2.96 2.39 -9.14
C GLN A 107 3.43 1.22 -10.01
N LEU A 108 4.02 0.19 -9.40
CA LEU A 108 4.60 -0.94 -10.12
C LEU A 108 3.55 -1.96 -10.57
N PHE A 109 2.52 -2.20 -9.75
CA PHE A 109 1.54 -3.27 -9.98
C PHE A 109 0.08 -2.79 -10.03
N GLY A 110 -0.12 -1.47 -10.04
CA GLY A 110 -1.43 -0.82 -10.11
C GLY A 110 -2.13 -0.70 -8.75
N MET A 111 -3.19 0.10 -8.74
CA MET A 111 -4.12 0.25 -7.61
C MET A 111 -4.97 -1.01 -7.45
N THR A 112 -4.33 -2.09 -6.99
CA THR A 112 -4.96 -3.39 -6.72
C THR A 112 -4.45 -3.97 -5.40
N PRO A 113 -5.17 -4.93 -4.79
CA PRO A 113 -4.72 -5.64 -3.60
C PRO A 113 -3.30 -6.19 -3.70
N PHE A 114 -2.87 -6.62 -4.88
CA PHE A 114 -1.50 -7.06 -5.06
C PHE A 114 -0.51 -5.90 -4.94
N GLY A 115 -0.80 -4.76 -5.58
CA GLY A 115 0.10 -3.60 -5.61
C GLY A 115 0.35 -2.99 -4.25
N TRP A 116 -0.71 -2.65 -3.51
CA TRP A 116 -0.51 -2.03 -2.19
C TRP A 116 0.02 -3.01 -1.12
N ARG A 117 -0.17 -4.33 -1.29
CA ARG A 117 0.41 -5.35 -0.40
C ARG A 117 1.84 -5.72 -0.75
N PHE A 118 2.31 -5.43 -1.96
CA PHE A 118 3.61 -5.87 -2.48
C PHE A 118 4.77 -5.50 -1.55
N ALA A 119 4.82 -4.24 -1.13
CA ALA A 119 5.95 -3.74 -0.35
C ALA A 119 6.02 -4.39 1.03
N GLY A 120 4.88 -4.60 1.69
CA GLY A 120 4.80 -5.31 2.97
C GLY A 120 5.23 -6.78 2.86
N ALA A 121 4.87 -7.45 1.75
CA ALA A 121 5.31 -8.82 1.48
C ALA A 121 6.81 -8.93 1.16
N LEU A 122 7.40 -7.89 0.56
CA LEU A 122 8.82 -7.86 0.18
C LEU A 122 9.76 -7.70 1.40
N VAL A 123 9.40 -6.84 2.36
CA VAL A 123 10.30 -6.48 3.47
C VAL A 123 10.12 -7.30 4.74
N GLY A 124 9.04 -8.07 4.85
CA GLY A 124 8.73 -8.85 6.05
C GLY A 124 8.91 -10.35 5.85
#